data_AF-A0A1H4BS99-F1
#
_entry.id   AF-A0A1H4BS99-F1
#
_cell.length_a   1.000
_cell.length_b   1.000
_cell.length_c   1.000
_cell.angle_alpha   90.00
_cell.angle_beta   90.00
_cell.angle_gamma   90.00
#
_symmetry.space_group_name_H-M   'P 1'
#
loop_
_entity.id
_entity.type
_entity.pdbx_description
1 polymer ?
#
loop_
_entity_poly.entity_id
_entity_poly.type
_entity_poly.pdbx_seq_one_letter_code
_entity_poly.pdbx_strand_id
1 'polypeptide(L)'
;MSKFHIWAGNFKSKKSFRQYLDQKSYLKAWDVYNNEPPTGNEEEDAEPDPALRCDFCKEVNLDTYDEDFMIIKYYSKAVDIDTIAEDTLTDADELKKLWKKHKLKDVNAVIVYEDDDLSTKSAAKSTGLKYLGKVTNTSESEDETGVHYLWVGEKETLSKKFIKHIADEEKLLELLIKEMRIEDEEEADINFYYNPKKEKLDEMLINQVEDYNIAEKMILKADEMKVTTTANCILDISMDASVLIDETRIAAALGMKYIGRFTAK
;
A
#
# COMPACT_ATOMS: atom_id res chain seq x y z
N MET A 1 2.57 12.78 4.69
CA MET A 1 3.79 12.55 3.89
C MET A 1 4.88 11.98 4.78
N SER A 2 4.80 10.68 5.03
CA SER A 2 5.91 9.89 5.56
C SER A 2 7.15 10.04 4.68
N LYS A 3 8.32 10.11 5.34
CA LYS A 3 9.61 10.32 4.69
C LYS A 3 10.49 9.10 4.88
N PHE A 4 10.78 8.43 3.78
CA PHE A 4 11.54 7.19 3.79
C PHE A 4 13.03 7.46 3.67
N HIS A 5 13.81 6.71 4.43
CA HIS A 5 15.25 6.67 4.21
C HIS A 5 15.56 5.93 2.92
N ILE A 6 16.46 6.47 2.11
CA ILE A 6 16.87 5.83 0.86
C ILE A 6 18.39 5.64 0.78
N TRP A 7 18.78 4.45 0.36
CA TRP A 7 20.14 4.08 0.03
C TRP A 7 20.22 3.53 -1.38
N ALA A 8 21.32 3.83 -2.07
CA ALA A 8 21.57 3.34 -3.42
C ALA A 8 23.04 2.98 -3.61
N GLY A 9 23.29 1.98 -4.45
CA GLY A 9 24.64 1.53 -4.72
C GLY A 9 24.71 0.36 -5.68
N ASN A 10 25.81 -0.39 -5.60
CA ASN A 10 26.19 -1.38 -6.59
C ASN A 10 26.65 -2.68 -5.96
N PHE A 11 26.02 -3.77 -6.38
CA PHE A 11 26.39 -5.14 -6.01
C PHE A 11 26.76 -5.96 -7.24
N LYS A 12 27.75 -6.85 -7.09
CA LYS A 12 28.19 -7.75 -8.16
C LYS A 12 27.09 -8.68 -8.67
N SER A 13 26.13 -9.02 -7.80
CA SER A 13 25.02 -9.92 -8.13
C SER A 13 23.83 -9.72 -7.18
N LYS A 14 22.64 -10.15 -7.60
CA LYS A 14 21.45 -10.23 -6.73
C LYS A 14 21.70 -11.11 -5.50
N LYS A 15 22.50 -12.17 -5.63
CA LYS A 15 22.84 -13.07 -4.53
C LYS A 15 23.66 -12.37 -3.44
N SER A 16 24.70 -11.62 -3.83
CA SER A 16 25.50 -10.85 -2.86
C SER A 16 24.68 -9.76 -2.18
N PHE A 17 23.73 -9.14 -2.90
CA PHE A 17 22.84 -8.14 -2.31
C PHE A 17 21.86 -8.76 -1.30
N ARG A 18 21.29 -9.93 -1.61
CA ARG A 18 20.45 -10.67 -0.65
C ARG A 18 21.23 -11.12 0.60
N GLN A 19 22.48 -11.53 0.44
CA GLN A 19 23.32 -11.91 1.58
C GLN A 19 23.61 -10.73 2.50
N TYR A 20 23.84 -9.54 1.94
CA TYR A 20 24.02 -8.30 2.68
C TYR A 20 22.82 -7.94 3.58
N LEU A 21 21.62 -8.41 3.22
CA LEU A 21 20.37 -8.18 3.93
C LEU A 21 19.88 -9.39 4.74
N ASP A 22 20.60 -10.51 4.75
CA ASP A 22 20.10 -11.75 5.34
C ASP A 22 20.05 -11.70 6.88
N GLN A 23 18.84 -11.68 7.45
CA GLN A 23 18.59 -11.66 8.90
C GLN A 23 18.29 -13.03 9.51
N LYS A 24 18.26 -14.11 8.71
CA LYS A 24 17.77 -15.44 9.17
C LYS A 24 18.51 -15.99 10.37
N SER A 25 19.83 -15.86 10.41
CA SER A 25 20.64 -16.38 11.52
C SER A 25 20.32 -15.66 12.83
N TYR A 26 20.14 -14.34 12.78
CA TYR A 26 19.83 -13.53 13.95
C TYR A 26 18.39 -13.77 14.42
N LEU A 27 17.42 -13.80 13.51
CA LEU A 27 16.02 -14.11 13.84
C LEU A 27 15.87 -15.50 14.46
N LYS A 28 16.61 -16.50 13.95
CA LYS A 28 16.60 -17.84 14.54
C LYS A 28 17.18 -17.86 15.95
N ALA A 29 18.23 -17.09 16.21
CA ALA A 29 18.79 -16.98 17.56
C ALA A 29 17.82 -16.27 18.52
N TRP A 30 17.12 -15.24 18.05
CA TRP A 30 16.05 -14.59 18.82
C TRP A 30 14.85 -15.51 19.10
N ASP A 31 14.46 -16.34 18.15
CA ASP A 31 13.39 -17.33 18.35
C ASP A 31 13.74 -18.34 19.44
N VAL A 32 15.01 -18.78 19.51
CA VAL A 32 15.50 -19.63 20.60
C VAL A 32 15.44 -18.87 21.93
N TYR A 33 16.04 -17.68 21.99
CA TYR A 33 16.07 -16.84 23.19
C TYR A 33 14.67 -16.55 23.75
N ASN A 34 13.70 -16.23 22.89
CA ASN A 34 12.35 -15.85 23.31
C ASN A 34 11.51 -17.04 23.81
N ASN A 35 11.83 -18.27 23.40
CA ASN A 35 11.01 -19.45 23.69
C ASN A 35 11.63 -20.40 24.72
N GLU A 36 12.91 -20.24 25.04
CA GLU A 36 13.57 -21.04 26.08
C GLU A 36 13.40 -20.41 27.47
N PRO A 37 13.04 -21.21 28.50
CA PRO A 37 12.92 -20.68 29.86
C PRO A 37 14.30 -20.31 30.41
N PRO A 38 14.42 -19.23 31.21
CA PRO A 38 15.68 -18.83 31.80
C PRO A 38 16.29 -19.98 32.63
N THR A 39 17.55 -20.27 32.36
CA THR A 39 18.34 -21.32 33.01
C THR A 39 18.90 -20.86 34.35
N GLY A 40 18.98 -19.54 34.57
CA GLY A 40 19.67 -18.93 35.69
C GLY A 40 21.18 -18.81 35.48
N ASN A 41 21.69 -19.17 34.30
CA ASN A 41 23.06 -18.92 33.86
C ASN A 41 23.06 -17.70 32.94
N GLU A 42 23.71 -16.61 33.38
CA GLU A 42 23.76 -15.34 32.64
C GLU A 42 24.33 -15.48 31.22
N GLU A 43 25.24 -16.43 30.97
CA GLU A 43 25.81 -16.66 29.64
C GLU A 43 24.85 -17.41 28.71
N GLU A 44 24.05 -18.32 29.26
CA GLU A 44 23.04 -19.09 28.51
C GLU A 44 21.76 -18.27 28.28
N ASP A 45 21.45 -17.37 29.20
CA ASP A 45 20.29 -16.46 29.15
C ASP A 45 20.62 -15.11 28.50
N ALA A 46 21.75 -15.00 27.77
CA ALA A 46 22.16 -13.78 27.09
C ALA A 46 21.41 -13.56 25.78
N GLU A 47 21.20 -12.29 25.41
CA GLU A 47 20.64 -11.92 24.11
C GLU A 47 21.51 -12.45 22.94
N PRO A 48 20.89 -12.69 21.77
CA PRO A 48 21.63 -13.14 20.59
C PRO A 48 22.82 -12.25 20.21
N ASP A 49 23.93 -12.88 19.83
CA ASP A 49 25.17 -12.20 19.46
C ASP A 49 24.92 -11.16 18.33
N PRO A 50 25.21 -9.86 18.55
CA PRO A 50 25.10 -8.83 17.53
C PRO A 50 25.89 -9.10 16.25
N ALA A 51 26.91 -9.97 16.28
CA ALA A 51 27.67 -10.37 15.10
C ALA A 51 26.82 -11.15 14.08
N LEU A 52 25.74 -11.80 14.53
CA LEU A 52 24.80 -12.55 13.68
C LEU A 52 23.87 -11.65 12.86
N ARG A 53 23.77 -10.36 13.20
CA ARG A 53 22.95 -9.39 12.47
C ARG A 53 23.37 -9.29 11.01
N CYS A 54 22.40 -8.95 10.16
CA CYS A 54 22.64 -8.71 8.74
C CYS A 54 23.68 -7.60 8.53
N ASP A 55 24.40 -7.60 7.41
CA ASP A 55 25.47 -6.61 7.17
C ASP A 55 24.90 -5.19 7.11
N PHE A 56 23.76 -4.98 6.44
CA PHE A 56 23.05 -3.71 6.47
C PHE A 56 22.72 -3.26 7.91
N CYS A 57 22.13 -4.17 8.71
CA CYS A 57 21.71 -3.95 10.08
C CYS A 57 22.89 -3.49 10.95
N LYS A 58 24.04 -4.16 10.83
CA LYS A 58 25.28 -3.79 11.54
C LYS A 58 25.75 -2.40 11.17
N GLU A 59 25.69 -2.04 9.90
CA GLU A 59 26.15 -0.74 9.43
C GLU A 59 25.25 0.42 9.89
N VAL A 60 23.93 0.24 9.85
CA VAL A 60 22.97 1.27 10.27
C VAL A 60 22.60 1.19 11.75
N ASN A 61 23.20 0.27 12.50
CA ASN A 61 22.96 0.05 13.93
C ASN A 61 21.50 -0.31 14.23
N LEU A 62 20.95 -1.23 13.45
CA LEU A 62 19.68 -1.90 13.69
C LEU A 62 19.93 -3.31 14.23
N ASP A 63 19.00 -3.80 15.03
CA ASP A 63 18.99 -5.19 15.49
C ASP A 63 18.43 -6.08 14.38
N THR A 64 17.23 -5.75 13.91
CA THR A 64 16.56 -6.32 12.75
C THR A 64 15.88 -5.20 11.98
N TYR A 65 15.37 -5.51 10.80
CA TYR A 65 14.44 -4.62 10.10
C TYR A 65 13.19 -5.42 9.76
N ASP A 66 12.05 -4.72 9.74
CA ASP A 66 10.81 -5.31 9.24
C ASP A 66 10.80 -5.25 7.71
N GLU A 67 10.52 -6.38 7.07
CA GLU A 67 10.42 -6.46 5.61
C GLU A 67 9.19 -5.70 5.09
N ASP A 68 8.14 -5.57 5.91
CA ASP A 68 6.90 -4.88 5.52
C ASP A 68 7.09 -3.36 5.39
N PHE A 69 8.05 -2.78 6.11
CA PHE A 69 8.40 -1.36 6.03
C PHE A 69 9.57 -1.07 5.07
N MET A 70 10.04 -2.07 4.31
CA MET A 70 11.21 -1.94 3.45
C MET A 70 10.97 -2.34 1.99
N ILE A 71 11.23 -1.41 1.07
CA ILE A 71 11.24 -1.71 -0.36
C ILE A 71 12.69 -1.96 -0.82
N ILE A 72 12.95 -3.19 -1.28
CA ILE A 72 14.28 -3.65 -1.68
C ILE A 72 14.27 -3.97 -3.18
N LYS A 73 15.02 -3.20 -3.97
CA LYS A 73 15.08 -3.36 -5.44
C LYS A 73 16.48 -3.67 -5.92
N TYR A 74 16.58 -4.63 -6.84
CA TYR A 74 17.81 -5.00 -7.53
C TYR A 74 17.57 -5.11 -9.03
N TYR A 75 18.39 -4.40 -9.81
CA TYR A 75 18.27 -4.30 -11.25
C TYR A 75 19.40 -5.08 -11.93
N SER A 76 19.04 -6.09 -12.74
CA SER A 76 20.04 -6.87 -13.49
C SER A 76 20.64 -6.12 -14.69
N LYS A 77 20.01 -5.02 -15.08
CA LYS A 77 20.42 -4.10 -16.15
C LYS A 77 20.25 -2.67 -15.64
N ALA A 78 20.93 -1.72 -16.26
CA ALA A 78 20.70 -0.31 -15.96
C ALA A 78 19.24 0.06 -16.25
N VAL A 79 18.64 0.78 -15.30
CA VAL A 79 17.29 1.35 -15.40
C VAL A 79 17.40 2.86 -15.19
N ASP A 80 16.47 3.61 -15.77
CA ASP A 80 16.36 5.03 -15.51
C ASP A 80 15.78 5.32 -14.12
N ILE A 81 15.93 6.56 -13.68
CA ILE A 81 15.56 6.99 -12.33
C ILE A 81 14.04 7.06 -12.14
N ASP A 82 13.27 7.25 -13.20
CA ASP A 82 11.82 7.30 -13.14
C ASP A 82 11.27 5.91 -12.84
N THR A 83 11.80 4.89 -13.54
CA THR A 83 11.54 3.48 -13.22
C THR A 83 11.90 3.16 -11.76
N ILE A 84 13.04 3.64 -11.25
CA ILE A 84 13.41 3.43 -9.84
C ILE A 84 12.39 4.07 -8.90
N ALA A 85 11.97 5.30 -9.20
CA ALA A 85 11.01 6.04 -8.40
C ALA A 85 9.66 5.32 -8.31
N GLU A 86 9.14 4.84 -9.44
CA GLU A 86 7.93 4.01 -9.52
C GLU A 86 8.09 2.71 -8.73
N ASP A 87 9.19 1.99 -8.95
CA ASP A 87 9.46 0.72 -8.27
C ASP A 87 9.56 0.86 -6.75
N THR A 88 10.09 1.98 -6.27
CA THR A 88 10.26 2.26 -4.84
C THR A 88 9.16 3.10 -4.24
N LEU A 89 8.13 3.48 -5.01
CA LEU A 89 7.05 4.34 -4.58
C LEU A 89 7.61 5.62 -3.92
N THR A 90 8.47 6.35 -4.63
CA THR A 90 9.07 7.60 -4.10
C THR A 90 8.92 8.75 -5.07
N ASP A 91 8.87 9.98 -4.55
CA ASP A 91 8.75 11.17 -5.39
C ASP A 91 9.94 11.26 -6.36
N ALA A 92 9.64 11.20 -7.66
CA ALA A 92 10.64 11.13 -8.71
C ALA A 92 11.54 12.38 -8.76
N ASP A 93 11.00 13.56 -8.44
CA ASP A 93 11.74 14.82 -8.49
C ASP A 93 12.69 14.99 -7.30
N GLU A 94 12.27 14.62 -6.10
CA GLU A 94 13.11 14.53 -4.91
C GLU A 94 14.20 13.48 -5.11
N LEU A 95 13.84 12.30 -5.64
CA LEU A 95 14.79 11.25 -5.95
C LEU A 95 15.86 11.74 -6.94
N LYS A 96 15.44 12.39 -8.04
CA LYS A 96 16.35 13.00 -9.03
C LYS A 96 17.30 14.02 -8.41
N LYS A 97 16.82 14.86 -7.49
CA LYS A 97 17.67 15.84 -6.78
C LYS A 97 18.71 15.13 -5.92
N LEU A 98 18.32 14.09 -5.18
CA LEU A 98 19.24 13.29 -4.35
C LEU A 98 20.28 12.56 -5.21
N TRP A 99 19.87 11.96 -6.32
CA TRP A 99 20.76 11.24 -7.23
C TRP A 99 21.84 12.15 -7.82
N LYS A 100 21.44 13.34 -8.28
CA LYS A 100 22.36 14.38 -8.80
C LYS A 100 23.31 14.86 -7.71
N LYS A 101 22.80 15.17 -6.51
CA LYS A 101 23.61 15.60 -5.36
C LYS A 101 24.70 14.59 -5.01
N HIS A 102 24.38 13.30 -5.06
CA HIS A 102 25.29 12.23 -4.68
C HIS A 102 26.15 11.69 -5.83
N LYS A 103 25.97 12.20 -7.05
CA LYS A 103 26.72 11.85 -8.28
C LYS A 103 26.72 10.35 -8.57
N LEU A 104 25.58 9.70 -8.36
CA LEU A 104 25.42 8.27 -8.58
C LEU A 104 25.45 7.92 -10.08
N LYS A 105 26.07 6.79 -10.41
CA LYS A 105 26.13 6.20 -11.75
C LYS A 105 25.98 4.69 -11.66
N ASP A 106 25.32 4.11 -12.65
CA ASP A 106 25.20 2.66 -12.86
C ASP A 106 24.62 1.88 -11.68
N VAL A 107 23.79 2.50 -10.84
CA VAL A 107 23.18 1.90 -9.65
C VAL A 107 22.35 0.67 -10.01
N ASN A 108 22.53 -0.40 -9.24
CA ASN A 108 21.78 -1.64 -9.43
C ASN A 108 21.10 -2.17 -8.16
N ALA A 109 21.24 -1.48 -7.03
CA ALA A 109 20.62 -1.83 -5.77
C ALA A 109 20.10 -0.57 -5.07
N VAL A 110 18.86 -0.64 -4.62
CA VAL A 110 18.18 0.44 -3.88
C VAL A 110 17.45 -0.17 -2.69
N ILE A 111 17.55 0.51 -1.54
CA ILE A 111 16.77 0.22 -0.33
C ILE A 111 16.02 1.49 0.03
N VAL A 112 14.74 1.34 0.28
CA VAL A 112 13.88 2.37 0.86
C VAL A 112 13.27 1.79 2.14
N TYR A 113 13.35 2.53 3.24
CA TYR A 113 12.94 2.05 4.56
C TYR A 113 12.19 3.12 5.34
N GLU A 114 11.02 2.76 5.85
CA GLU A 114 10.22 3.56 6.78
C GLU A 114 10.56 3.17 8.22
N ASP A 115 11.25 4.05 8.93
CA ASP A 115 11.59 3.87 10.34
C ASP A 115 11.82 5.24 10.96
N ASP A 116 10.89 5.64 11.84
CA ASP A 116 10.91 6.93 12.51
C ASP A 116 12.01 7.02 13.59
N ASP A 117 12.44 5.87 14.12
CA ASP A 117 13.48 5.76 15.14
C ASP A 117 14.88 5.74 14.52
N LEU A 118 15.00 5.42 13.23
CA LEU A 118 16.27 5.44 12.51
C LEU A 118 16.79 6.87 12.28
N SER A 119 17.74 7.29 13.10
CA SER A 119 18.39 8.59 12.90
C SER A 119 19.17 8.68 11.57
N THR A 120 19.18 9.86 10.95
CA THR A 120 19.99 10.13 9.74
C THR A 120 21.48 9.92 9.96
N LYS A 121 21.98 10.12 11.19
CA LYS A 121 23.37 9.86 11.57
C LYS A 121 23.71 8.38 11.54
N SER A 122 22.79 7.52 11.99
CA SER A 122 22.94 6.06 11.91
C SER A 122 22.81 5.58 10.47
N ALA A 123 21.78 6.04 9.75
CA ALA A 123 21.57 5.71 8.33
C ALA A 123 22.80 6.02 7.45
N ALA A 124 23.47 7.15 7.71
CA ALA A 124 24.65 7.60 6.97
C ALA A 124 25.92 6.75 7.19
N LYS A 125 25.93 5.83 8.16
CA LYS A 125 27.08 4.94 8.41
C LYS A 125 27.14 3.76 7.45
N SER A 126 26.11 3.53 6.63
CA SER A 126 26.11 2.46 5.63
C SER A 126 27.33 2.56 4.70
N THR A 127 28.00 1.43 4.53
CA THR A 127 29.20 1.30 3.69
C THR A 127 28.92 0.44 2.45
N GLY A 128 28.03 -0.54 2.55
CA GLY A 128 27.58 -1.35 1.42
C GLY A 128 26.71 -0.58 0.43
N LEU A 129 25.90 0.37 0.93
CA LEU A 129 25.11 1.28 0.11
C LEU A 129 25.32 2.72 0.57
N LYS A 130 25.20 3.67 -0.37
CA LYS A 130 25.31 5.09 -0.04
C LYS A 130 23.95 5.61 0.41
N TYR A 131 23.89 6.12 1.65
CA TYR A 131 22.72 6.84 2.12
C TYR A 131 22.56 8.15 1.35
N LEU A 132 21.39 8.36 0.74
CA LEU A 132 21.13 9.56 -0.06
C LEU A 132 20.42 10.65 0.75
N GLY A 133 19.56 10.24 1.68
CA GLY A 133 18.74 11.14 2.47
C GLY A 133 17.37 10.53 2.74
N LYS A 134 16.44 11.39 3.15
CA LYS A 134 15.03 11.04 3.18
C LYS A 134 14.36 11.51 1.88
N VAL A 135 13.44 10.70 1.36
CA VAL A 135 12.61 10.99 0.20
C VAL A 135 11.15 10.78 0.57
N THR A 136 10.26 11.57 -0.02
CA THR A 136 8.83 11.43 0.18
C THR A 136 8.33 10.16 -0.51
N ASN A 137 7.53 9.37 0.21
CA ASN A 137 6.85 8.20 -0.33
C ASN A 137 5.67 8.65 -1.23
N THR A 138 5.43 7.95 -2.33
CA THR A 138 4.25 8.12 -3.21
C THR A 138 3.20 7.03 -3.00
N SER A 139 3.45 6.06 -2.10
CA SER A 139 2.46 5.10 -1.60
C SER A 139 1.59 5.67 -0.50
N GLU A 140 1.97 6.82 0.08
CA GLU A 140 0.94 7.81 0.31
C GLU A 140 0.68 8.39 -1.06
N SER A 141 -0.41 7.95 -1.70
CA SER A 141 -1.11 8.83 -2.63
C SER A 141 -0.95 10.26 -2.10
N GLU A 142 -0.54 11.16 -3.00
CA GLU A 142 -0.86 12.58 -2.87
C GLU A 142 -2.15 12.66 -2.08
N ASP A 143 -2.13 13.27 -0.87
CA ASP A 143 -3.26 13.32 0.07
C ASP A 143 -4.53 12.80 -0.61
N GLU A 144 -4.95 11.55 -0.38
CA GLU A 144 -6.27 11.16 -0.87
C GLU A 144 -7.27 11.98 -0.04
N THR A 145 -7.48 13.21 -0.52
CA THR A 145 -8.73 13.93 -0.48
C THR A 145 -9.78 13.11 -1.22
N GLY A 146 -9.40 12.07 -1.95
CA GLY A 146 -10.24 10.93 -2.32
C GLY A 146 -11.26 10.57 -1.24
N VAL A 147 -12.53 10.69 -1.60
CA VAL A 147 -13.66 10.24 -0.78
C VAL A 147 -14.32 9.10 -1.50
N HIS A 148 -14.45 7.98 -0.80
CA HIS A 148 -15.15 6.82 -1.32
C HIS A 148 -16.63 6.91 -0.95
N TYR A 149 -17.49 6.66 -1.92
CA TYR A 149 -18.91 6.52 -1.71
C TYR A 149 -19.33 5.08 -2.01
N LEU A 150 -19.98 4.43 -1.05
CA LEU A 150 -20.39 3.04 -1.19
C LEU A 150 -21.90 2.89 -1.31
N TRP A 151 -22.33 2.10 -2.30
CA TRP A 151 -23.67 1.54 -2.36
C TRP A 151 -23.60 0.02 -2.41
N VAL A 152 -24.57 -0.63 -1.76
CA VAL A 152 -24.72 -2.09 -1.75
C VAL A 152 -26.10 -2.44 -2.27
N GLY A 153 -26.16 -3.44 -3.16
CA GLY A 153 -27.38 -3.82 -3.86
C GLY A 153 -27.67 -5.32 -3.84
N GLU A 154 -28.96 -5.63 -3.97
CA GLU A 154 -29.45 -6.97 -4.24
C GLU A 154 -29.94 -7.06 -5.68
N LYS A 155 -29.85 -8.25 -6.28
CA LYS A 155 -30.23 -8.48 -7.67
C LYS A 155 -31.69 -8.12 -7.94
N GLU A 156 -32.56 -8.32 -6.96
CA GLU A 156 -34.01 -8.11 -7.06
C GLU A 156 -34.38 -6.62 -7.12
N THR A 157 -33.57 -5.75 -6.51
CA THR A 157 -33.81 -4.31 -6.46
C THR A 157 -33.00 -3.56 -7.51
N LEU A 158 -31.92 -4.16 -8.01
CA LEU A 158 -31.05 -3.55 -9.01
C LEU A 158 -31.82 -3.23 -10.29
N SER A 159 -31.66 -1.99 -10.76
CA SER A 159 -32.34 -1.47 -11.93
C SER A 159 -31.97 -2.27 -13.20
N LYS A 160 -33.00 -2.78 -13.89
CA LYS A 160 -32.86 -3.59 -15.11
C LYS A 160 -32.05 -2.91 -16.21
N LYS A 161 -32.04 -1.57 -16.22
CA LYS A 161 -31.23 -0.76 -17.13
C LYS A 161 -29.75 -1.11 -16.97
N PHE A 162 -29.25 -1.17 -15.74
CA PHE A 162 -27.84 -1.49 -15.47
C PHE A 162 -27.56 -2.97 -15.68
N ILE A 163 -28.45 -3.86 -15.23
CA ILE A 163 -28.30 -5.32 -15.41
C ILE A 163 -28.04 -5.70 -16.87
N LYS A 164 -28.71 -5.03 -17.81
CA LYS A 164 -28.55 -5.28 -19.25
C LYS A 164 -27.13 -5.02 -19.76
N HIS A 165 -26.38 -4.13 -19.10
CA HIS A 165 -25.06 -3.67 -19.52
C HIS A 165 -23.93 -4.18 -18.63
N ILE A 166 -24.20 -5.04 -17.63
CA ILE A 166 -23.16 -5.57 -16.73
C ILE A 166 -22.02 -6.29 -17.47
N ALA A 167 -22.29 -6.91 -18.62
CA ALA A 167 -21.27 -7.59 -19.42
C ALA A 167 -20.50 -6.65 -20.37
N ASP A 168 -20.82 -5.36 -20.39
CA ASP A 168 -20.27 -4.35 -21.29
C ASP A 168 -19.79 -3.16 -20.45
N GLU A 169 -18.56 -3.27 -19.95
CA GLU A 169 -17.98 -2.36 -18.96
C GLU A 169 -17.98 -0.90 -19.44
N GLU A 170 -17.62 -0.65 -20.71
CA GLU A 170 -17.60 0.69 -21.30
C GLU A 170 -19.00 1.32 -21.29
N LYS A 171 -20.02 0.58 -21.75
CA LYS A 171 -21.41 1.08 -21.70
C LYS A 171 -21.94 1.23 -20.29
N LEU A 172 -21.56 0.35 -19.37
CA LEU A 172 -21.97 0.45 -17.98
C LEU A 172 -21.41 1.71 -17.34
N LEU A 173 -20.14 1.99 -17.58
CA LEU A 173 -19.45 3.18 -17.12
C LEU A 173 -20.09 4.46 -17.67
N GLU A 174 -20.33 4.54 -18.98
CA GLU A 174 -21.05 5.66 -19.60
C GLU A 174 -22.43 5.89 -18.97
N LEU A 175 -23.16 4.80 -18.66
CA LEU A 175 -24.46 4.88 -18.03
C LEU A 175 -24.39 5.36 -16.58
N LEU A 176 -23.39 4.90 -15.82
CA LEU A 176 -23.15 5.33 -14.45
C LEU A 176 -22.80 6.83 -14.43
N ILE A 177 -21.80 7.26 -15.20
CA ILE A 177 -21.38 8.67 -15.29
C ILE A 177 -22.57 9.57 -15.62
N LYS A 178 -23.38 9.19 -16.61
CA LYS A 178 -24.58 9.94 -17.01
C LYS A 178 -25.63 10.06 -15.90
N GLU A 179 -25.84 9.01 -15.12
CA GLU A 179 -26.80 9.05 -14.01
C GLU A 179 -26.29 9.89 -12.86
N MET A 180 -24.99 9.81 -12.58
CA MET A 180 -24.32 10.57 -11.54
C MET A 180 -24.20 12.06 -11.88
N ARG A 181 -24.18 12.41 -13.18
CA ARG A 181 -23.89 13.77 -13.67
C ARG A 181 -22.54 14.30 -13.20
N ILE A 182 -21.56 13.40 -13.12
CA ILE A 182 -20.16 13.76 -12.98
C ILE A 182 -19.76 14.44 -14.30
N GLU A 183 -19.16 15.62 -14.23
CA GLU A 183 -18.71 16.34 -15.45
C GLU A 183 -17.47 15.63 -16.01
N ASP A 184 -17.27 15.64 -17.34
CA ASP A 184 -16.17 14.90 -18.02
C ASP A 184 -14.75 15.30 -17.54
N GLU A 185 -14.61 16.41 -16.79
CA GLU A 185 -13.36 16.91 -16.21
C GLU A 185 -13.10 16.42 -14.77
N GLU A 186 -14.08 15.75 -14.13
CA GLU A 186 -13.94 15.19 -12.79
C GLU A 186 -13.38 13.76 -12.88
N GLU A 187 -12.10 13.57 -12.52
CA GLU A 187 -11.48 12.25 -12.40
C GLU A 187 -12.20 11.46 -11.30
N ALA A 188 -13.00 10.48 -11.69
CA ALA A 188 -13.73 9.59 -10.80
C ALA A 188 -13.41 8.13 -11.12
N ASP A 189 -12.91 7.41 -10.14
CA ASP A 189 -12.69 5.97 -10.22
C ASP A 189 -13.96 5.25 -9.80
N ILE A 190 -14.58 4.55 -10.75
CA ILE A 190 -15.87 3.90 -10.57
C ILE A 190 -15.64 2.39 -10.58
N ASN A 191 -15.82 1.75 -9.44
CA ASN A 191 -15.76 0.30 -9.31
C ASN A 191 -17.15 -0.28 -9.05
N PHE A 192 -17.72 -0.92 -10.08
CA PHE A 192 -18.98 -1.64 -9.97
C PHE A 192 -18.75 -3.15 -10.07
N TYR A 193 -19.02 -3.85 -8.98
CA TYR A 193 -18.95 -5.31 -8.94
C TYR A 193 -20.34 -5.93 -8.85
N TYR A 194 -20.60 -6.95 -9.68
CA TYR A 194 -21.85 -7.72 -9.65
C TYR A 194 -21.60 -9.22 -9.74
N ASN A 195 -22.26 -9.95 -8.84
CA ASN A 195 -22.37 -11.39 -8.86
C ASN A 195 -23.84 -11.86 -8.92
N PRO A 196 -24.19 -12.78 -9.84
CA PRO A 196 -25.54 -13.35 -9.92
C PRO A 196 -25.97 -14.10 -8.64
N LYS A 197 -25.03 -14.57 -7.83
CA LYS A 197 -25.25 -15.20 -6.53
C LYS A 197 -24.89 -14.22 -5.42
N LYS A 198 -25.55 -14.34 -4.27
CA LYS A 198 -25.18 -13.55 -3.10
C LYS A 198 -23.82 -14.03 -2.59
N GLU A 199 -22.90 -13.10 -2.40
CA GLU A 199 -21.58 -13.32 -1.79
C GLU A 199 -21.51 -12.54 -0.48
N LYS A 200 -20.56 -12.88 0.40
CA LYS A 200 -20.43 -12.13 1.64
C LYS A 200 -19.92 -10.73 1.37
N LEU A 201 -20.53 -9.75 2.01
CA LEU A 201 -20.25 -8.34 1.76
C LEU A 201 -18.82 -7.95 2.19
N ASP A 202 -18.33 -8.52 3.29
CA ASP A 202 -16.96 -8.34 3.77
C ASP A 202 -15.92 -8.82 2.73
N GLU A 203 -16.11 -10.03 2.20
CA GLU A 203 -15.25 -10.59 1.15
C GLU A 203 -15.32 -9.76 -0.14
N MET A 204 -16.51 -9.27 -0.52
CA MET A 204 -16.66 -8.38 -1.68
C MET A 204 -15.90 -7.07 -1.48
N LEU A 205 -16.03 -6.42 -0.32
CA LEU A 205 -15.37 -5.14 -0.05
C LEU A 205 -13.85 -5.29 0.01
N ILE A 206 -13.34 -6.31 0.71
CA ILE A 206 -11.89 -6.57 0.83
C ILE A 206 -11.25 -6.84 -0.53
N ASN A 207 -11.97 -7.50 -1.45
CA ASN A 207 -11.42 -7.88 -2.75
C ASN A 207 -11.57 -6.80 -3.82
N GLN A 208 -12.45 -5.82 -3.64
CA GLN A 208 -12.79 -4.84 -4.68
C GLN A 208 -12.35 -3.42 -4.32
N VAL A 209 -12.26 -3.08 -3.04
CA VAL A 209 -11.78 -1.77 -2.60
C VAL A 209 -10.26 -1.87 -2.38
N GLU A 210 -9.50 -1.05 -3.10
CA GLU A 210 -8.02 -1.12 -3.07
C GLU A 210 -7.45 -0.72 -1.71
N ASP A 211 -8.02 0.30 -1.05
CA ASP A 211 -7.63 0.72 0.30
C ASP A 211 -8.30 -0.16 1.36
N TYR A 212 -7.49 -0.97 2.04
CA TYR A 212 -7.92 -1.86 3.11
C TYR A 212 -8.54 -1.13 4.32
N ASN A 213 -8.01 0.04 4.71
CA ASN A 213 -8.56 0.83 5.82
C ASN A 213 -9.95 1.36 5.48
N ILE A 214 -10.15 1.78 4.23
CA ILE A 214 -11.46 2.21 3.73
C ILE A 214 -12.42 1.02 3.68
N ALA A 215 -11.97 -0.12 3.16
CA ALA A 215 -12.76 -1.36 3.12
C ALA A 215 -13.23 -1.77 4.53
N GLU A 216 -12.35 -1.72 5.54
CA GLU A 216 -12.71 -2.02 6.93
C GLU A 216 -13.77 -1.04 7.46
N LYS A 217 -13.61 0.27 7.24
CA LYS A 217 -14.61 1.28 7.63
C LYS A 217 -15.96 1.04 6.95
N MET A 218 -15.95 0.66 5.67
CA MET A 218 -17.15 0.31 4.92
C MET A 218 -17.88 -0.90 5.51
N ILE A 219 -17.15 -1.95 5.87
CA ILE A 219 -17.69 -3.16 6.51
C ILE A 219 -18.34 -2.80 7.84
N LEU A 220 -17.61 -2.09 8.71
CA LEU A 220 -18.11 -1.66 10.01
C LEU A 220 -19.38 -0.82 9.88
N LYS A 221 -19.44 0.07 8.87
CA LYS A 221 -20.64 0.89 8.63
C LYS A 221 -21.81 0.07 8.10
N ALA A 222 -21.56 -0.88 7.20
CA ALA A 222 -22.60 -1.77 6.71
C ALA A 222 -23.21 -2.61 7.84
N ASP A 223 -22.38 -3.11 8.77
CA ASP A 223 -22.80 -3.84 9.97
C ASP A 223 -23.61 -2.96 10.93
N GLU A 224 -23.14 -1.73 11.20
CA GLU A 224 -23.86 -0.74 12.01
C GLU A 224 -25.26 -0.46 11.43
N MET A 225 -25.34 -0.34 10.11
CA MET A 225 -26.59 -0.11 9.37
C MET A 225 -27.45 -1.37 9.19
N LYS A 226 -27.02 -2.52 9.74
CA LYS A 226 -27.67 -3.82 9.61
C LYS A 226 -27.99 -4.15 8.15
N VAL A 227 -27.08 -3.80 7.26
CA VAL A 227 -27.12 -4.23 5.86
C VAL A 227 -26.93 -5.75 5.87
N THR A 228 -27.52 -6.43 4.90
CA THR A 228 -27.38 -7.89 4.80
C THR A 228 -25.90 -8.28 4.76
N THR A 229 -25.55 -9.38 5.44
CA THR A 229 -24.18 -9.93 5.43
C THR A 229 -23.76 -10.45 4.06
N THR A 230 -24.69 -10.49 3.11
CA THR A 230 -24.46 -10.91 1.74
C THR A 230 -25.12 -9.97 0.75
N ALA A 231 -24.44 -9.67 -0.35
CA ALA A 231 -24.92 -8.80 -1.42
C ALA A 231 -24.73 -9.43 -2.80
N ASN A 232 -25.41 -8.88 -3.80
CA ASN A 232 -25.15 -9.23 -5.20
C ASN A 232 -24.24 -8.22 -5.88
N CYS A 233 -24.28 -6.96 -5.46
CA CYS A 233 -23.43 -5.94 -6.04
C CYS A 233 -23.00 -4.90 -5.03
N ILE A 234 -21.85 -4.32 -5.34
CA ILE A 234 -21.34 -3.11 -4.70
C ILE A 234 -20.98 -2.11 -5.80
N LEU A 235 -21.15 -0.85 -5.48
CA LEU A 235 -20.65 0.28 -6.24
C LEU A 235 -19.80 1.09 -5.29
N ASP A 236 -18.51 1.14 -5.56
CA ASP A 236 -17.58 2.05 -4.92
C ASP A 236 -17.20 3.13 -5.94
N ILE A 237 -17.20 4.39 -5.50
CA ILE A 237 -16.75 5.51 -6.32
C ILE A 237 -15.76 6.31 -5.50
N SER A 238 -14.54 6.45 -6.01
CA SER A 238 -13.52 7.33 -5.48
C SER A 238 -13.40 8.59 -6.34
N MET A 239 -13.30 9.73 -5.68
CA MET A 239 -13.17 11.05 -6.33
C MET A 239 -12.63 12.07 -5.33
N ASP A 240 -12.15 13.22 -5.79
CA ASP A 240 -11.70 14.29 -4.91
C ASP A 240 -12.79 14.78 -3.93
N ALA A 241 -12.42 15.11 -2.69
CA ALA A 241 -13.32 15.53 -1.62
C ALA A 241 -14.16 16.77 -1.94
N SER A 242 -13.69 17.63 -2.86
CA SER A 242 -14.42 18.81 -3.31
C SER A 242 -15.60 18.47 -4.23
N VAL A 243 -15.59 17.29 -4.85
CA VAL A 243 -16.69 16.78 -5.67
C VAL A 243 -17.78 16.21 -4.77
N LEU A 244 -18.97 16.79 -4.89
CA LEU A 244 -20.17 16.34 -4.17
C LEU A 244 -21.13 15.69 -5.15
N ILE A 245 -21.50 14.46 -4.85
CA ILE A 245 -22.50 13.71 -5.61
C ILE A 245 -23.80 13.59 -4.83
N ASP A 246 -24.91 13.45 -5.56
CA ASP A 246 -26.24 13.21 -4.98
C ASP A 246 -26.42 11.72 -4.68
N GLU A 247 -26.04 11.32 -3.47
CA GLU A 247 -26.03 9.92 -3.05
C GLU A 247 -27.41 9.27 -3.06
N THR A 248 -28.45 10.07 -2.78
CA THR A 248 -29.83 9.62 -2.72
C THR A 248 -30.39 9.35 -4.10
N ARG A 249 -30.04 10.18 -5.07
CA ARG A 249 -30.42 9.99 -6.46
C ARG A 249 -29.73 8.78 -7.07
N ILE A 250 -28.45 8.59 -6.80
CA ILE A 250 -27.69 7.41 -7.27
C ILE A 250 -28.32 6.13 -6.71
N ALA A 251 -28.57 6.10 -5.39
CA ALA A 251 -29.27 5.00 -4.73
C ALA A 251 -30.62 4.69 -5.40
N ALA A 252 -31.43 5.72 -5.67
CA ALA A 252 -32.73 5.57 -6.32
C ALA A 252 -32.64 5.09 -7.79
N ALA A 253 -31.66 5.59 -8.55
CA ALA A 253 -31.46 5.23 -9.95
C ALA A 253 -31.00 3.76 -10.10
N LEU A 254 -30.11 3.32 -9.22
CA LEU A 254 -29.57 1.97 -9.21
C LEU A 254 -30.50 0.97 -8.52
N GLY A 255 -31.32 1.41 -7.58
CA GLY A 255 -32.04 0.51 -6.68
C GLY A 255 -31.11 -0.15 -5.65
N MET A 256 -30.10 0.59 -5.22
CA MET A 256 -29.09 0.17 -4.24
C MET A 256 -29.21 1.01 -2.96
N LYS A 257 -28.74 0.48 -1.84
CA LYS A 257 -28.70 1.18 -0.57
C LYS A 257 -27.38 1.92 -0.45
N TYR A 258 -27.44 3.24 -0.23
CA TYR A 258 -26.27 4.03 0.12
C TYR A 258 -25.81 3.66 1.54
N ILE A 259 -24.52 3.39 1.69
CA ILE A 259 -23.91 2.99 2.96
C ILE A 259 -23.21 4.16 3.62
N GLY A 260 -22.43 4.93 2.86
CA GLY A 260 -21.73 6.07 3.42
C GLY A 260 -20.66 6.65 2.51
N ARG A 261 -20.08 7.73 3.04
CA ARG A 261 -18.92 8.43 2.53
C ARG A 261 -17.75 8.15 3.46
N PHE A 262 -16.63 7.73 2.91
CA PHE A 262 -15.47 7.24 3.62
C PHE A 262 -14.22 7.99 3.18
N THR A 263 -13.31 8.20 4.12
CA THR A 263 -11.99 8.81 3.88
C THR A 263 -10.93 7.89 4.47
N ALA A 264 -9.73 7.91 3.90
CA ALA A 264 -8.58 7.17 4.45
C ALA A 264 -8.26 7.61 5.90
N LYS A 265 -8.44 8.90 6.22
CA LYS A 265 -8.24 9.48 7.57
C LYS A 265 -9.31 9.07 8.59
#